data_AF-A0A316PD94-F1
#
_entry.id   AF-A0A316PD94-F1
#
_cell.length_a   1.000
_cell.length_b   1.000
_cell.length_c   1.000
_cell.angle_alpha   90.00
_cell.angle_beta   90.00
_cell.angle_gamma   90.00
#
_symmetry.space_group_name_H-M   'P 1'
#
loop_
_entity.id
_entity.type
_entity.pdbx_description
1 polymer ?
#
loop_
_entity_poly.entity_id
_entity_poly.type
_entity_poly.pdbx_seq_one_letter_code
_entity_poly.pdbx_strand_id
1 'polypeptide(L)'
;MEFQRGGTPLEDVDANQVKLDLSYFGNQIAKIRSEQGLSQEQLADLVSVAPSRISKMEHGQVNSKLTTLVALSNALHVTVDELVRKPEPDDGVYLLAFRPLLGQFTRRELLVLYDILKAAQASLELYRNRI
;
A
#
# COMPACT_ATOMS: atom_id res chain seq x y z
N MET A 1 -22.62 -33.74 5.87
CA MET A 1 -22.16 -32.45 6.44
C MET A 1 -20.77 -32.20 5.89
N GLU A 2 -20.69 -31.49 4.77
CA GLU A 2 -19.43 -31.07 4.19
C GLU A 2 -19.24 -29.60 4.53
N PHE A 3 -18.23 -29.31 5.34
CA PHE A 3 -17.75 -27.95 5.52
C PHE A 3 -17.02 -27.55 4.23
N GLN A 4 -17.72 -26.84 3.36
CA GLN A 4 -17.04 -26.06 2.32
C GLN A 4 -16.24 -24.98 3.03
N ARG A 5 -14.91 -25.16 3.07
CA ARG A 5 -13.98 -24.10 3.43
C ARG A 5 -14.13 -23.01 2.38
N GLY A 6 -14.83 -21.94 2.71
CA GLY A 6 -14.86 -20.72 1.92
C GLY A 6 -13.42 -20.25 1.73
N GLY A 7 -12.95 -20.27 0.48
CA GLY A 7 -11.66 -19.71 0.11
C GLY A 7 -11.59 -18.28 0.60
N THR A 8 -10.54 -17.97 1.35
CA THR A 8 -10.20 -16.60 1.70
C THR A 8 -10.01 -15.77 0.42
N PRO A 9 -10.40 -14.48 0.38
CA PRO A 9 -10.22 -13.59 -0.79
C PRO A 9 -8.77 -13.33 -1.24
N LEU A 10 -7.79 -14.16 -0.83
CA LEU A 10 -6.36 -13.99 -1.10
C LEU A 10 -5.88 -14.74 -2.36
N GLU A 11 -6.74 -15.46 -3.08
CA GLU A 11 -6.33 -16.30 -4.22
C GLU A 11 -6.38 -15.60 -5.60
N ASP A 12 -6.81 -14.34 -5.70
CA ASP A 12 -6.88 -13.59 -6.97
C ASP A 12 -5.80 -12.48 -7.10
N VAL A 13 -4.63 -12.66 -6.48
CA VAL A 13 -3.46 -11.85 -6.87
C VAL A 13 -2.88 -12.45 -8.15
N ASP A 14 -3.24 -11.87 -9.29
CA ASP A 14 -2.52 -12.06 -10.55
C ASP A 14 -1.03 -11.79 -10.29
N ALA A 15 -0.26 -12.87 -10.13
CA ALA A 15 1.16 -12.84 -9.82
C ALA A 15 1.98 -12.10 -10.89
N ASN A 16 1.37 -11.75 -12.03
CA ASN A 16 2.00 -11.04 -13.13
C ASN A 16 1.69 -9.53 -13.20
N GLN A 17 0.97 -8.95 -12.24
CA GLN A 17 0.71 -7.50 -12.18
C GLN A 17 1.11 -6.83 -10.85
N VAL A 18 2.23 -7.23 -10.26
CA VAL A 18 2.87 -6.38 -9.24
C VAL A 18 3.48 -5.15 -9.94
N LYS A 19 2.63 -4.17 -10.25
CA LYS A 19 3.06 -2.87 -10.78
C LYS A 19 3.63 -2.07 -9.63
N LEU A 20 4.95 -2.17 -9.43
CA LEU A 20 5.68 -1.38 -8.44
C LEU A 20 5.45 0.12 -8.72
N ASP A 21 4.90 0.84 -7.75
CA ASP A 21 4.75 2.29 -7.84
C ASP A 21 6.09 2.97 -7.55
N LEU A 22 6.85 3.22 -8.62
CA LEU A 22 8.16 3.87 -8.54
C LEU A 22 8.07 5.30 -8.00
N SER A 23 6.94 5.99 -8.16
CA SER A 23 6.75 7.33 -7.60
C SER A 23 6.65 7.26 -6.08
N TYR A 24 5.85 6.33 -5.55
CA TYR A 24 5.78 6.09 -4.11
C TYR A 24 7.14 5.70 -3.55
N PHE A 25 7.79 4.71 -4.16
CA PHE A 25 9.12 4.24 -3.75
C PHE A 25 10.15 5.39 -3.69
N GLY A 26 10.20 6.23 -4.72
CA GLY A 26 11.11 7.37 -4.77
C GLY A 26 10.83 8.42 -3.69
N ASN A 27 9.55 8.81 -3.53
CA ASN A 27 9.14 9.77 -2.51
C ASN A 27 9.43 9.25 -1.09
N GLN A 28 9.24 7.96 -0.86
CA GLN A 28 9.45 7.33 0.43
C GLN A 28 10.94 7.29 0.81
N ILE A 29 11.83 6.99 -0.14
CA ILE A 29 13.28 7.14 0.05
C ILE A 29 13.64 8.58 0.42
N ALA A 30 13.16 9.56 -0.36
CA ALA A 30 13.47 10.97 -0.15
C ALA A 30 13.01 11.45 1.24
N LYS A 31 11.82 11.02 1.64
CA LYS A 31 11.23 11.29 2.96
C LYS A 31 12.11 10.75 4.08
N ILE A 32 12.34 9.44 4.12
CA ILE A 32 13.09 8.78 5.21
C ILE A 32 14.52 9.31 5.27
N ARG A 33 15.17 9.47 4.11
CA ARG A 33 16.51 10.08 4.00
C ARG A 33 16.54 11.46 4.67
N SER A 34 15.56 12.31 4.37
CA SER A 34 15.50 13.69 4.88
C SER A 34 15.16 13.73 6.37
N GLU A 35 14.30 12.83 6.87
CA GLU A 35 14.00 12.67 8.29
C GLU A 35 15.24 12.26 9.11
N GLN A 36 16.18 11.53 8.47
CA GLN A 36 17.47 11.17 9.05
C GLN A 36 18.57 12.23 8.84
N GLY A 37 18.26 13.35 8.18
CA GLY A 37 19.21 14.43 7.93
C GLY A 37 20.31 14.09 6.92
N LEU A 38 20.12 13.07 6.09
CA LEU A 38 21.10 12.64 5.09
C LEU A 38 20.94 13.43 3.78
N SER A 39 22.05 13.82 3.15
CA SER A 39 22.07 14.30 1.78
C SER A 39 21.95 13.14 0.78
N GLN A 40 21.58 13.44 -0.47
CA GLN A 40 21.56 12.42 -1.54
C GLN A 40 22.95 11.80 -1.78
N GLU A 41 24.02 12.58 -1.59
CA GLU A 41 25.41 12.13 -1.72
C GLU A 41 25.77 11.16 -0.58
N GLN A 42 25.41 11.50 0.66
CA GLN A 42 25.64 10.62 1.81
C GLN A 42 24.89 9.29 1.66
N LEU A 43 23.64 9.32 1.20
CA LEU A 43 22.90 8.08 0.94
C LEU A 43 23.54 7.27 -0.20
N ALA A 44 23.99 7.94 -1.26
CA ALA A 44 24.67 7.30 -2.38
C ALA A 44 25.94 6.57 -1.93
N ASP A 45 26.74 7.19 -1.06
CA ASP A 45 27.94 6.59 -0.49
C ASP A 45 27.61 5.34 0.34
N LEU A 46 26.58 5.44 1.20
CA LEU A 46 26.13 4.32 2.05
C LEU A 46 25.69 3.10 1.24
N VAL A 47 25.03 3.31 0.09
CA VAL A 47 24.55 2.22 -0.77
C VAL A 47 25.47 1.93 -1.97
N SER A 48 26.64 2.56 -2.04
CA SER A 48 27.65 2.39 -3.09
C SER A 48 27.11 2.60 -4.50
N VAL A 49 26.40 3.71 -4.74
CA VAL A 49 25.92 4.13 -6.06
C VAL A 49 26.29 5.58 -6.35
N ALA A 50 26.18 6.00 -7.62
CA ALA A 50 26.36 7.40 -7.95
C ALA A 50 25.22 8.27 -7.35
N PRO A 51 25.51 9.50 -6.84
CA PRO A 51 24.48 10.43 -6.35
C PRO A 51 23.35 10.69 -7.36
N SER A 52 23.69 10.77 -8.65
CA SER A 52 22.71 10.92 -9.74
C SER A 52 21.72 9.76 -9.82
N ARG A 53 22.10 8.57 -9.34
CA ARG A 53 21.22 7.41 -9.28
C ARG A 53 20.23 7.52 -8.13
N ILE A 54 20.65 7.99 -6.96
CA ILE A 54 19.74 8.29 -5.83
C ILE A 54 18.75 9.36 -6.27
N SER A 55 19.21 10.45 -6.90
CA SER A 55 18.33 11.49 -7.43
C SER A 55 17.27 10.92 -8.37
N LYS A 56 17.67 10.11 -9.36
CA LYS A 56 16.70 9.48 -10.28
C LYS A 56 15.75 8.49 -9.59
N MET A 57 16.22 7.77 -8.56
CA MET A 57 15.37 6.90 -7.74
C MET A 57 14.32 7.70 -6.99
N GLU A 58 14.70 8.80 -6.34
CA GLU A 58 13.80 9.68 -5.59
C GLU A 58 12.72 10.31 -6.47
N HIS A 59 13.01 10.52 -7.76
CA HIS A 59 12.03 11.00 -8.75
C HIS A 59 11.25 9.87 -9.45
N GLY A 60 11.40 8.61 -9.02
CA GLY A 60 10.69 7.46 -9.59
C GLY A 60 11.10 7.09 -11.02
N GLN A 61 12.27 7.55 -11.48
CA GLN A 61 12.74 7.39 -12.86
C GLN A 61 13.57 6.12 -13.07
N VAL A 62 13.88 5.38 -12.01
CA VAL A 62 14.75 4.20 -12.06
C VAL A 62 14.09 3.04 -11.34
N ASN A 63 13.88 1.94 -12.08
CA ASN A 63 13.57 0.65 -11.47
C ASN A 63 14.87 0.06 -10.86
N SER A 64 14.89 -0.05 -9.54
CA SER A 64 16.09 -0.47 -8.80
C SER A 64 16.20 -1.98 -8.72
N LYS A 65 17.42 -2.51 -8.80
CA LYS A 65 17.67 -3.93 -8.59
C LYS A 65 17.37 -4.28 -7.12
N LEU A 66 16.97 -5.53 -6.87
CA LEU A 66 16.71 -6.03 -5.51
C LEU A 66 17.91 -5.82 -4.57
N THR A 67 19.14 -5.98 -5.06
CA THR A 67 20.35 -5.73 -4.28
C THR A 67 20.46 -4.28 -3.80
N THR A 68 20.09 -3.32 -4.65
CA THR A 68 20.05 -1.89 -4.27
C THR A 68 18.91 -1.60 -3.32
N LEU A 69 17.76 -2.26 -3.48
CA LEU A 69 16.63 -2.12 -2.56
C LEU A 69 16.99 -2.58 -1.13
N VAL A 70 17.66 -3.73 -1.01
CA VAL A 70 18.17 -4.23 0.28
C VAL A 70 19.25 -3.31 0.87
N ALA A 71 20.14 -2.77 0.03
CA ALA A 71 21.14 -1.81 0.48
C ALA A 71 20.48 -0.52 1.03
N LEU A 72 19.45 -0.01 0.34
CA LEU A 72 18.67 1.15 0.78
C LEU A 72 17.95 0.87 2.10
N SER A 73 17.28 -0.27 2.24
CA SER A 73 16.57 -0.62 3.48
C SER A 73 17.53 -0.70 4.67
N ASN A 74 18.70 -1.27 4.47
CA ASN A 74 19.74 -1.35 5.50
C ASN A 74 20.31 0.03 5.85
N ALA A 75 20.64 0.85 4.85
CA ALA A 75 21.21 2.18 5.05
C ALA A 75 20.22 3.16 5.71
N LEU A 76 18.93 3.00 5.42
CA LEU A 76 17.86 3.82 5.99
C LEU A 76 17.24 3.19 7.25
N HIS A 77 17.74 2.05 7.72
CA HIS A 77 17.22 1.36 8.91
C HIS A 77 15.71 1.09 8.90
N VAL A 78 15.17 0.71 7.74
CA VAL A 78 13.75 0.35 7.54
C VAL A 78 13.62 -1.01 6.88
N THR A 79 12.42 -1.58 6.90
CA THR A 79 12.14 -2.78 6.10
C THR A 79 11.99 -2.44 4.62
N VAL A 80 12.14 -3.45 3.75
CA VAL A 80 11.83 -3.29 2.32
C VAL A 80 10.36 -2.94 2.11
N ASP A 81 9.45 -3.52 2.92
CA ASP A 81 8.01 -3.27 2.85
C ASP A 81 7.71 -1.77 3.04
N GLU A 82 8.34 -1.13 4.04
CA GLU A 82 8.20 0.31 4.28
C GLU A 82 8.67 1.20 3.12
N LEU A 83 9.55 0.71 2.24
CA LEU A 83 10.01 1.45 1.07
C LEU A 83 9.06 1.31 -0.12
N VAL A 84 8.40 0.15 -0.27
CA VAL A 84 7.70 -0.21 -1.52
C VAL A 84 6.19 -0.30 -1.37
N ARG A 85 5.70 -0.56 -0.16
CA ARG A 85 4.29 -0.76 0.13
C ARG A 85 3.67 0.53 0.61
N LYS A 86 2.71 1.03 -0.17
CA LYS A 86 1.83 2.09 0.34
C LYS A 86 1.10 1.56 1.57
N PRO A 87 1.03 2.32 2.67
CA PRO A 87 0.12 1.97 3.74
C PRO A 87 -1.29 2.00 3.14
N GLU A 88 -1.84 0.81 2.90
CA GLU A 88 -3.28 0.68 2.71
C GLU A 88 -3.91 1.05 4.05
N PRO A 89 -4.85 2.01 4.08
CA PRO A 89 -5.56 2.30 5.30
C PRO A 89 -6.13 0.99 5.84
N ASP A 90 -5.72 0.64 7.07
CA ASP A 90 -6.23 -0.53 7.77
C ASP A 90 -7.77 -0.45 7.75
N ASP A 91 -8.44 -1.55 7.37
CA ASP A 91 -9.90 -1.65 7.36
C ASP A 91 -10.51 -1.18 8.70
N GLY A 92 -9.76 -1.37 9.81
CA GLY A 92 -10.10 -0.86 11.13
C GLY A 92 -10.19 0.68 11.23
N VAL A 93 -9.37 1.42 10.48
CA VAL A 93 -9.40 2.89 10.42
C VAL A 93 -10.72 3.39 9.82
N TYR A 94 -11.22 2.71 8.78
CA TYR A 94 -12.52 3.04 8.21
C TYR A 94 -13.65 2.78 9.20
N LEU A 95 -13.65 1.62 9.88
CA LEU A 95 -14.65 1.31 10.91
C LEU A 95 -14.66 2.35 12.03
N LEU A 96 -13.48 2.82 12.45
CA LEU A 96 -13.35 3.90 13.43
C LEU A 96 -13.92 5.22 12.91
N ALA A 97 -13.68 5.57 11.64
CA ALA A 97 -14.24 6.76 11.01
C ALA A 97 -15.77 6.71 10.85
N PHE A 98 -16.33 5.53 10.56
CA PHE A 98 -17.78 5.35 10.40
C PHE A 98 -18.53 5.35 11.74
N ARG A 99 -17.90 4.94 12.83
CA ARG A 99 -18.56 4.81 14.14
C ARG A 99 -19.32 6.06 14.61
N PRO A 100 -18.76 7.29 14.59
CA PRO A 100 -19.50 8.48 14.98
C PRO A 100 -20.63 8.84 14.01
N LEU A 101 -20.50 8.49 12.73
CA LEU A 101 -21.54 8.69 11.72
C LEU A 101 -22.71 7.72 11.94
N LEU A 102 -22.41 6.44 12.12
CA LEU A 102 -23.41 5.39 12.35
C LEU A 102 -24.20 5.63 13.65
N GLY A 103 -23.58 6.26 14.66
CA GLY A 103 -24.25 6.63 15.91
C GLY A 103 -25.35 7.70 15.76
N GLN A 104 -25.44 8.38 14.62
CA GLN A 104 -26.46 9.41 14.35
C GLN A 104 -27.76 8.85 13.79
N PHE A 105 -27.76 7.57 13.37
CA PHE A 105 -28.91 6.95 12.74
C PHE A 105 -29.73 6.13 13.73
N THR A 106 -31.04 6.14 13.55
CA THR A 106 -31.94 5.25 14.26
C THR A 106 -31.79 3.81 13.79
N ARG A 107 -32.31 2.85 14.57
CA ARG A 107 -32.30 1.43 14.20
C ARG A 107 -32.94 1.15 12.83
N ARG A 108 -34.00 1.89 12.46
CA ARG A 108 -34.67 1.71 11.16
C ARG A 108 -33.81 2.22 10.00
N GLU A 109 -33.17 3.38 10.17
CA GLU A 109 -32.28 3.94 9.15
C GLU A 109 -31.02 3.08 8.97
N LEU A 110 -30.50 2.50 10.05
CA LEU A 110 -29.38 1.54 9.98
C LEU A 110 -29.73 0.27 9.18
N LEU A 111 -30.99 -0.20 9.23
CA LEU A 111 -31.44 -1.33 8.40
C LEU A 111 -31.47 -0.94 6.92
N VAL A 112 -31.96 0.26 6.60
CA VAL A 112 -31.96 0.77 5.23
C VAL A 112 -30.53 0.92 4.70
N LEU A 113 -29.63 1.47 5.52
CA LEU A 113 -28.19 1.57 5.20
C LEU A 113 -27.56 0.19 4.95
N TYR A 114 -27.89 -0.80 5.78
CA TYR A 114 -27.42 -2.17 5.58
C TYR A 114 -27.88 -2.76 4.23
N ASP A 115 -29.15 -2.57 3.87
CA ASP A 115 -29.69 -3.07 2.62
C ASP A 115 -29.03 -2.39 1.41
N ILE A 116 -28.77 -1.08 1.50
CA ILE A 116 -28.02 -0.32 0.48
C ILE A 116 -26.60 -0.86 0.35
N LEU A 117 -25.88 -1.05 1.46
CA LEU A 117 -24.51 -1.57 1.45
C LEU A 117 -24.45 -2.98 0.88
N LYS A 118 -25.43 -3.84 1.19
CA LYS A 118 -25.54 -5.17 0.58
C LYS A 118 -25.77 -5.12 -0.92
N ALA A 119 -26.67 -4.26 -1.38
CA ALA A 119 -26.93 -4.09 -2.80
C ALA A 119 -25.67 -3.59 -3.54
N ALA A 120 -24.97 -2.62 -2.94
CA ALA A 120 -23.71 -2.12 -3.45
C ALA A 120 -22.64 -3.23 -3.52
N GLN A 121 -22.49 -4.04 -2.48
CA GLN A 121 -21.56 -5.17 -2.46
C GLN A 121 -21.85 -6.16 -3.60
N ALA A 122 -23.10 -6.58 -3.74
CA ALA A 122 -23.49 -7.50 -4.81
C ALA A 122 -23.19 -6.92 -6.20
N SER A 123 -23.44 -5.62 -6.41
CA SER A 123 -23.10 -4.94 -7.65
C SER A 123 -21.60 -4.95 -7.94
N LEU A 124 -20.77 -4.63 -6.93
CA LEU A 124 -19.31 -4.62 -7.07
C LEU A 124 -18.75 -6.01 -7.40
N GLU A 125 -19.26 -7.07 -6.76
CA GLU A 125 -18.88 -8.45 -7.06
C GLU A 125 -19.21 -8.83 -8.52
N LEU A 126 -20.38 -8.40 -9.03
CA LEU A 126 -20.76 -8.63 -10.42
C LEU A 126 -19.84 -7.92 -11.42
N TYR A 127 -19.37 -6.71 -11.10
CA TYR A 127 -18.42 -5.99 -11.95
C TYR A 127 -17.02 -6.61 -11.90
N ARG A 128 -16.58 -7.09 -10.73
CA ARG A 128 -15.27 -7.71 -10.56
C ARG A 128 -15.15 -9.04 -11.31
N ASN A 129 -16.23 -9.82 -11.39
CA ASN A 129 -16.26 -11.13 -12.07
C ASN A 129 -16.51 -11.04 -13.60
N ARG A 130 -16.61 -9.83 -14.17
CA ARG A 130 -16.84 -9.59 -15.61
C ARG A 130 -15.59 -9.18 -16.38
N ILE A 131 -14.47 -8.97 -15.70
CA ILE A 131 -13.14 -8.68 -16.26
C ILE A 131 -12.29 -9.92 -16.05
#